data_AF-A0A1F5A5H0-F1
#
_entry.id   AF-A0A1F5A5H0-F1
#
_cell.length_a   1.000
_cell.length_b   1.000
_cell.length_c   1.000
_cell.angle_alpha   90.00
_cell.angle_beta   90.00
_cell.angle_gamma   90.00
#
_symmetry.space_group_name_H-M   'P 1'
#
loop_
_entity.id
_entity.type
_entity.pdbx_description
1 polymer ?
#
loop_
_entity_poly.entity_id
_entity_poly.type
_entity_poly.pdbx_seq_one_letter_code
_entity_poly.pdbx_strand_id
1 'polypeptide(L)'
;MKKTTTIGLAVVLAVALASCAPQSSVKSGAAMAESLIRLLPKPTGGVIAIDVQRITGTEAAVKALQDPQAKQKYDEFVTMSGIDPMKDINFVVIGLDGAPPAIEEKGSVIVNLKYDKDKLLGLLKEKAPELETEIYNGVTIYSGFEAEEKKRTSRGAFLDGSHIVIGSEAGIKGIIDVHQKKAESIVKNVEMSAILKKVDKAGIAWGAFVIPPDLIKKGIETSPQLKVLEGVTAMTMAFDYKLATFTADIRTLGGTKEQNANLASALNGFKALGGMMAAQEPAVGDVLNGLEITSGPDFTRLHLSLSQEVMDKLGKLAQSKAGDFMKIKKDEPQEEKK
;
A
#
# COMPACT_ATOMS: atom_id res chain seq x y z
N MET A 1 6.72 26.12 -26.33
CA MET A 1 6.61 24.75 -25.75
C MET A 1 6.26 24.89 -24.28
N LYS A 2 5.05 24.52 -23.87
CA LYS A 2 4.69 24.46 -22.44
C LYS A 2 5.21 23.13 -21.88
N LYS A 3 6.05 23.17 -20.85
CA LYS A 3 6.44 21.95 -20.12
C LYS A 3 5.23 21.54 -19.28
N THR A 4 4.60 20.42 -19.62
CA THR A 4 3.58 19.79 -18.81
C THR A 4 4.25 19.16 -17.59
N THR A 5 4.29 19.92 -16.49
CA THR A 5 4.70 19.38 -15.19
C THR A 5 3.62 18.42 -14.72
N THR A 6 3.77 17.14 -15.06
CA THR A 6 2.89 16.07 -14.60
C THR A 6 2.90 16.07 -13.08
N ILE A 7 1.80 16.51 -12.46
CA ILE A 7 1.64 16.48 -11.01
C ILE A 7 1.41 15.03 -10.61
N GLY A 8 2.52 14.34 -10.41
CA GLY A 8 2.55 13.00 -9.86
C GLY A 8 2.12 13.03 -8.40
N LEU A 9 0.82 13.10 -8.15
CA LEU A 9 0.24 12.63 -6.88
C LEU A 9 0.57 11.13 -6.67
N ALA A 10 0.87 10.43 -7.77
CA ALA A 10 1.53 9.13 -7.79
C ALA A 10 2.92 9.07 -7.10
N VAL A 11 3.64 10.19 -6.92
CA VAL A 11 4.99 10.19 -6.30
C VAL A 11 4.94 9.84 -4.81
N VAL A 12 3.84 10.16 -4.10
CA VAL A 12 3.66 9.76 -2.70
C VAL A 12 3.39 8.26 -2.55
N LEU A 13 2.81 7.61 -3.56
CA LEU A 13 2.53 6.16 -3.55
C LEU A 13 3.66 5.33 -4.17
N ALA A 14 4.41 5.85 -5.14
CA ALA A 14 5.39 5.10 -5.92
C ALA A 14 6.78 4.96 -5.26
N VAL A 15 7.08 5.71 -4.19
CA VAL A 15 8.39 5.70 -3.52
C VAL A 15 8.40 4.84 -2.23
N ALA A 16 7.24 4.33 -1.81
CA ALA A 16 7.08 3.56 -0.56
C ALA A 16 7.46 2.06 -0.66
N LEU A 17 7.95 1.58 -1.80
CA LEU A 17 8.44 0.21 -1.97
C LEU A 17 9.98 0.22 -2.08
N ALA A 18 10.63 -0.46 -1.13
CA ALA A 18 12.07 -0.57 -0.92
C ALA A 18 12.78 0.63 -0.23
N SER A 19 12.48 0.88 1.05
CA SER A 19 13.45 1.50 1.98
C SER A 19 13.10 1.33 3.48
N CYS A 20 14.05 0.92 4.32
CA CYS A 20 13.88 0.62 5.75
C CYS A 20 15.08 1.05 6.66
N ALA A 21 15.12 0.76 7.98
CA ALA A 21 14.92 1.67 9.16
C ALA A 21 16.26 2.29 9.67
N PRO A 22 16.34 3.17 10.72
CA PRO A 22 15.86 2.87 12.07
C PRO A 22 15.21 4.00 12.95
N GLN A 23 14.37 3.50 13.87
CA GLN A 23 14.16 3.97 15.26
C GLN A 23 13.26 5.21 15.53
N SER A 24 11.99 4.91 15.87
CA SER A 24 11.12 5.72 16.74
C SER A 24 10.07 4.81 17.42
N SER A 25 9.34 5.32 18.43
CA SER A 25 8.55 4.54 19.39
C SER A 25 7.41 3.70 18.80
N VAL A 26 7.56 2.37 18.79
CA VAL A 26 6.57 1.39 18.26
C VAL A 26 5.15 1.51 18.86
N LYS A 27 4.98 2.10 20.05
CA LYS A 27 3.67 2.27 20.70
C LYS A 27 2.83 3.45 20.17
N SER A 28 3.42 4.49 19.58
CA SER A 28 2.65 5.64 19.09
C SER A 28 1.96 5.35 17.75
N GLY A 29 2.65 4.65 16.83
CA GLY A 29 2.14 4.39 15.48
C GLY A 29 0.89 3.51 15.45
N ALA A 30 0.86 2.41 16.22
CA ALA A 30 -0.30 1.53 16.26
C ALA A 30 -1.59 2.23 16.75
N ALA A 31 -1.46 3.16 17.71
CA ALA A 31 -2.59 3.96 18.20
C ALA A 31 -3.08 4.99 17.17
N MET A 32 -2.16 5.60 16.41
CA MET A 32 -2.52 6.52 15.30
C MET A 32 -3.18 5.77 14.14
N ALA A 33 -2.66 4.60 13.76
CA ALA A 33 -3.32 3.73 12.78
C ALA A 33 -4.75 3.38 13.23
N GLU A 34 -4.95 3.05 14.50
CA GLU A 34 -6.29 2.72 15.01
C GLU A 34 -7.25 3.92 15.05
N SER A 35 -6.79 5.14 15.37
CA SER A 35 -7.64 6.34 15.31
C SER A 35 -8.04 6.70 13.87
N LEU A 36 -7.15 6.55 12.91
CA LEU A 36 -7.42 6.77 11.49
C LEU A 36 -8.38 5.72 10.92
N ILE A 37 -8.18 4.44 11.25
CA ILE A 37 -9.05 3.35 10.79
C ILE A 37 -10.47 3.52 11.33
N ARG A 38 -10.64 4.09 12.53
CA ARG A 38 -11.97 4.42 13.08
C ARG A 38 -12.73 5.45 12.24
N LEU A 39 -12.10 6.19 11.33
CA LEU A 39 -12.76 7.09 10.38
C LEU A 39 -13.27 6.37 9.11
N LEU A 40 -12.86 5.12 8.87
CA LEU A 40 -13.33 4.34 7.72
C LEU A 40 -14.79 3.89 7.92
N PRO A 41 -15.63 3.91 6.86
CA PRO A 41 -17.00 3.41 6.91
C PRO A 41 -17.15 1.95 7.31
N LYS A 42 -18.27 1.60 7.96
CA LYS A 42 -18.66 0.21 8.25
C LYS A 42 -18.53 -0.79 7.07
N PRO A 43 -18.94 -0.48 5.82
CA PRO A 43 -18.81 -1.42 4.70
C PRO A 43 -17.37 -1.68 4.23
N THR A 44 -16.36 -0.91 4.68
CA THR A 44 -14.96 -1.12 4.29
C THR A 44 -14.51 -2.55 4.59
N GLY A 45 -14.21 -3.31 3.54
CA GLY A 45 -13.82 -4.72 3.58
C GLY A 45 -12.32 -4.95 3.54
N GLY A 46 -11.51 -3.92 3.27
CA GLY A 46 -10.06 -4.00 3.31
C GLY A 46 -9.44 -2.73 3.87
N VAL A 47 -8.34 -2.88 4.61
CA VAL A 47 -7.58 -1.80 5.21
C VAL A 47 -6.09 -2.03 4.98
N ILE A 48 -5.35 -0.97 4.63
CA ILE A 48 -3.90 -0.92 4.72
C ILE A 48 -3.53 0.29 5.60
N ALA A 49 -2.62 0.13 6.54
CA ALA A 49 -2.06 1.21 7.35
C ALA A 49 -0.54 1.25 7.16
N ILE A 50 0.01 2.45 7.03
CA ILE A 50 1.42 2.70 6.71
C ILE A 50 1.94 3.79 7.67
N ASP A 51 2.92 3.43 8.49
CA ASP A 51 3.67 4.33 9.37
C ASP A 51 4.76 5.02 8.54
N VAL A 52 4.39 6.12 7.89
CA VAL A 52 5.29 6.87 7.02
C VAL A 52 6.46 7.42 7.83
N GLN A 53 6.23 7.90 9.05
CA GLN A 53 7.30 8.40 9.93
C GLN A 53 8.40 7.35 10.21
N ARG A 54 8.02 6.08 10.42
CA ARG A 54 8.99 4.97 10.56
C ARG A 54 9.63 4.54 9.25
N ILE A 55 8.99 4.81 8.10
CA ILE A 55 9.55 4.57 6.75
C ILE A 55 10.43 5.74 6.28
N THR A 56 10.29 6.94 6.83
CA THR A 56 11.13 8.09 6.49
C THR A 56 12.39 8.16 7.37
N GLY A 57 12.29 7.73 8.63
CA GLY A 57 13.43 7.51 9.54
C GLY A 57 14.31 6.31 9.19
N THR A 58 14.60 6.11 7.91
CA THR A 58 15.13 4.87 7.33
C THR A 58 16.50 5.09 6.70
N GLU A 59 17.48 4.22 6.96
CA GLU A 59 18.77 4.30 6.26
C GLU A 59 18.60 4.27 4.74
N ALA A 60 17.74 3.39 4.23
CA ALA A 60 17.52 3.29 2.79
C ALA A 60 16.68 4.47 2.23
N ALA A 61 15.78 5.09 3.01
CA ALA A 61 15.03 6.27 2.57
C ALA A 61 15.93 7.52 2.59
N VAL A 62 16.83 7.62 3.57
CA VAL A 62 17.91 8.61 3.60
C VAL A 62 18.85 8.42 2.41
N LYS A 63 19.26 7.17 2.11
CA LYS A 63 20.05 6.84 0.90
C LYS A 63 19.30 7.17 -0.39
N ALA A 64 17.98 6.96 -0.45
CA ALA A 64 17.17 7.33 -1.62
C ALA A 64 17.18 8.85 -1.88
N LEU A 65 17.22 9.68 -0.84
CA LEU A 65 17.41 11.15 -0.97
C LEU A 65 18.87 11.59 -1.19
N GLN A 66 19.83 10.67 -1.26
CA GLN A 66 21.19 10.99 -1.71
C GLN A 66 21.31 10.96 -3.25
N ASP A 67 20.35 10.35 -3.97
CA ASP A 67 20.28 10.48 -5.42
C ASP A 67 19.93 11.93 -5.82
N PRO A 68 20.70 12.57 -6.73
CA PRO A 68 20.47 13.96 -7.11
C PRO A 68 19.10 14.22 -7.75
N GLN A 69 18.52 13.28 -8.51
CA GLN A 69 17.22 13.47 -9.16
C GLN A 69 16.07 13.32 -8.16
N ALA A 70 16.18 12.35 -7.25
CA ALA A 70 15.25 12.19 -6.14
C ALA A 70 15.28 13.43 -5.24
N LYS A 71 16.48 13.90 -4.87
CA LYS A 71 16.64 15.11 -4.06
C LYS A 71 16.09 16.36 -4.75
N GLN A 72 16.33 16.56 -6.04
CA GLN A 72 15.78 17.70 -6.77
C GLN A 72 14.24 17.72 -6.74
N LYS A 73 13.59 16.58 -7.04
CA LYS A 73 12.13 16.46 -7.00
C LYS A 73 11.57 16.64 -5.59
N TYR A 74 12.29 16.14 -4.58
CA TYR A 74 11.97 16.34 -3.19
C TYR A 74 12.01 17.82 -2.81
N ASP A 75 13.13 18.51 -3.05
CA ASP A 75 13.31 19.92 -2.70
C ASP A 75 12.30 20.83 -3.45
N GLU A 76 11.98 20.52 -4.72
CA GLU A 76 10.92 21.18 -5.49
C GLU A 76 9.54 20.99 -4.84
N PHE A 77 9.18 19.76 -4.47
CA PHE A 77 7.92 19.46 -3.78
C PHE A 77 7.81 20.17 -2.43
N VAL A 78 8.86 20.15 -1.61
CA VAL A 78 8.88 20.84 -0.30
C VAL A 78 8.73 22.35 -0.47
N THR A 79 9.43 22.94 -1.44
CA THR A 79 9.35 24.38 -1.74
C THR A 79 7.93 24.77 -2.14
N MET A 80 7.35 24.06 -3.11
CA MET A 80 6.01 24.34 -3.64
C MET A 80 4.91 24.11 -2.61
N SER A 81 4.84 22.91 -2.02
CA SER A 81 3.75 22.52 -1.11
C SER A 81 3.90 23.09 0.30
N GLY A 82 5.14 23.26 0.79
CA GLY A 82 5.42 23.50 2.20
C GLY A 82 5.32 22.27 3.10
N ILE A 83 5.06 21.08 2.53
CA ILE A 83 5.12 19.80 3.22
C ILE A 83 6.51 19.22 3.02
N ASP A 84 7.17 18.82 4.10
CA ASP A 84 8.34 17.95 4.09
C ASP A 84 7.88 16.49 4.27
N PRO A 85 7.85 15.64 3.22
CA PRO A 85 7.34 14.27 3.34
C PRO A 85 8.07 13.41 4.38
N MET A 86 9.34 13.72 4.69
CA MET A 86 10.12 12.97 5.68
C MET A 86 9.73 13.30 7.12
N LYS A 87 9.20 14.51 7.38
CA LYS A 87 8.88 15.03 8.72
C LYS A 87 7.40 15.24 9.00
N ASP A 88 6.65 15.68 8.00
CA ASP A 88 5.29 16.17 8.17
C ASP A 88 4.22 15.09 7.95
N ILE A 89 4.49 14.03 7.16
CA ILE A 89 3.57 12.91 6.97
C ILE A 89 3.85 11.83 8.02
N ASN A 90 2.90 11.60 8.93
CA ASN A 90 3.05 10.58 9.98
C ASN A 90 2.53 9.22 9.52
N PHE A 91 1.30 9.20 9.00
CA PHE A 91 0.58 7.97 8.69
C PHE A 91 -0.28 8.09 7.44
N VAL A 92 -0.43 6.97 6.74
CA VAL A 92 -1.40 6.79 5.65
C VAL A 92 -2.26 5.57 5.96
N VAL A 93 -3.58 5.71 5.85
CA VAL A 93 -4.54 4.61 5.93
C VAL A 93 -5.36 4.56 4.66
N ILE A 94 -5.39 3.40 4.01
CA ILE A 94 -6.15 3.13 2.79
C ILE A 94 -7.35 2.25 3.17
N GLY A 95 -8.55 2.74 2.90
CA GLY A 95 -9.80 1.98 2.99
C GLY A 95 -10.22 1.46 1.62
N LEU A 96 -10.53 0.17 1.55
CA LEU A 96 -10.93 -0.54 0.35
C LEU A 96 -12.32 -1.15 0.59
N ASP A 97 -13.26 -0.90 -0.31
CA ASP A 97 -14.60 -1.51 -0.30
C ASP A 97 -14.81 -2.23 -1.65
N GLY A 98 -15.21 -3.49 -1.57
CA GLY A 98 -15.32 -4.41 -2.71
C GLY A 98 -13.99 -5.02 -3.18
N ALA A 99 -14.12 -6.00 -4.07
CA ALA A 99 -13.01 -6.56 -4.85
C ALA A 99 -12.80 -5.76 -6.15
N PRO A 100 -11.64 -5.85 -6.83
CA PRO A 100 -11.46 -5.22 -8.14
C PRO A 100 -12.57 -5.60 -9.14
N PRO A 101 -13.14 -4.65 -9.91
CA PRO A 101 -12.73 -3.25 -10.04
C PRO A 101 -13.35 -2.28 -9.01
N ALA A 102 -14.28 -2.71 -8.14
CA ALA A 102 -15.03 -1.82 -7.24
C ALA A 102 -14.16 -1.00 -6.26
N ILE A 103 -12.91 -1.41 -6.06
CA ILE A 103 -11.88 -0.63 -5.36
C ILE A 103 -11.70 0.77 -5.97
N GLU A 104 -11.78 0.93 -7.30
CA GLU A 104 -11.66 2.24 -7.96
C GLU A 104 -12.87 3.15 -7.67
N GLU A 105 -14.05 2.54 -7.47
CA GLU A 105 -15.31 3.25 -7.27
C GLU A 105 -15.59 3.62 -5.80
N LYS A 106 -14.93 2.95 -4.85
CA LYS A 106 -15.19 3.09 -3.40
C LYS A 106 -13.96 3.21 -2.51
N GLY A 107 -12.76 3.11 -3.10
CA GLY A 107 -11.50 3.29 -2.40
C GLY A 107 -11.35 4.70 -1.82
N SER A 108 -10.62 4.79 -0.72
CA SER A 108 -10.27 6.03 -0.04
C SER A 108 -8.93 5.94 0.68
N VAL A 109 -8.29 7.09 0.87
CA VAL A 109 -7.01 7.26 1.56
C VAL A 109 -7.18 8.39 2.57
N ILE A 110 -6.74 8.16 3.80
CA ILE A 110 -6.62 9.14 4.86
C ILE A 110 -5.13 9.35 5.14
N VAL A 111 -4.66 10.58 4.98
CA VAL A 111 -3.29 10.98 5.29
C VAL A 111 -3.31 11.79 6.58
N ASN A 112 -2.63 11.31 7.63
CA ASN A 112 -2.31 12.13 8.80
C ASN A 112 -0.99 12.85 8.54
N LEU A 113 -1.06 14.17 8.49
CA LEU A 113 0.09 15.04 8.23
C LEU A 113 -0.06 16.41 8.87
N LYS A 114 1.07 17.06 9.11
CA LYS A 114 1.13 18.49 9.38
C LYS A 114 1.10 19.25 8.05
N TYR A 115 0.25 20.27 7.93
CA TYR A 115 0.16 21.07 6.71
C TYR A 115 -0.40 22.47 6.95
N ASP A 116 -0.18 23.36 5.99
CA ASP A 116 -0.85 24.66 5.89
C ASP A 116 -1.97 24.56 4.84
N LYS A 117 -3.22 24.68 5.30
CA LYS A 117 -4.41 24.54 4.44
C LYS A 117 -4.46 25.60 3.34
N ASP A 118 -4.14 26.85 3.68
CA ASP A 118 -4.28 27.97 2.76
C ASP A 118 -3.16 27.97 1.72
N LYS A 119 -1.94 27.59 2.12
CA LYS A 119 -0.83 27.36 1.17
C LYS A 119 -1.16 26.22 0.19
N LEU A 120 -1.62 25.07 0.69
CA LEU A 120 -1.98 23.94 -0.17
C LEU A 120 -3.18 24.23 -1.08
N LEU A 121 -4.21 24.90 -0.56
CA LEU A 121 -5.36 25.31 -1.37
C LEU A 121 -4.98 26.35 -2.43
N GLY A 122 -4.06 27.27 -2.11
CA GLY A 122 -3.46 28.19 -3.08
C GLY A 122 -2.76 27.45 -4.21
N LEU A 123 -1.88 26.49 -3.87
CA LEU A 123 -1.19 25.65 -4.85
C LEU A 123 -2.16 24.82 -5.71
N LEU A 124 -3.19 24.22 -5.10
CA LEU A 124 -4.22 23.47 -5.82
C LEU A 124 -4.95 24.35 -6.85
N LYS A 125 -5.33 25.57 -6.48
CA LYS A 125 -5.97 26.54 -7.40
C LYS A 125 -5.04 27.04 -8.51
N GLU A 126 -3.75 27.20 -8.22
CA GLU A 126 -2.74 27.57 -9.22
C GLU A 126 -2.54 26.45 -10.27
N LYS A 127 -2.53 25.19 -9.82
CA LYS A 127 -2.25 24.03 -10.66
C LYS A 127 -3.46 23.42 -11.35
N ALA A 128 -4.64 23.51 -10.72
CA ALA A 128 -5.92 23.06 -11.25
C ALA A 128 -6.85 24.28 -11.39
N PRO A 129 -6.81 25.02 -12.52
CA PRO A 129 -7.71 26.16 -12.73
C PRO A 129 -9.19 25.74 -12.84
N GLU A 130 -9.46 24.47 -13.15
CA GLU A 130 -10.78 23.85 -13.14
C GLU A 130 -11.12 23.17 -11.79
N LEU A 131 -10.53 23.65 -10.68
CA LEU A 131 -10.82 23.12 -9.35
C LEU A 131 -12.28 23.39 -8.96
N GLU A 132 -13.08 22.34 -8.99
CA GLU A 132 -14.47 22.31 -8.56
C GLU A 132 -14.57 22.14 -7.03
N THR A 133 -15.66 22.61 -6.43
CA THR A 133 -15.92 22.49 -4.99
C THR A 133 -17.38 22.17 -4.67
N GLU A 134 -17.60 21.19 -3.81
CA GLU A 134 -18.90 20.83 -3.22
C GLU A 134 -18.81 21.00 -1.68
N ILE A 135 -19.87 21.47 -1.03
CA ILE A 135 -19.97 21.43 0.44
C ILE A 135 -20.82 20.22 0.82
N TYR A 136 -20.19 19.20 1.43
CA TYR A 136 -20.87 18.01 1.92
C TYR A 136 -20.74 17.92 3.44
N ASN A 137 -21.87 17.93 4.15
CA ASN A 137 -21.93 17.80 5.62
C ASN A 137 -21.00 18.76 6.40
N GLY A 138 -20.77 19.97 5.86
CA GLY A 138 -19.93 21.01 6.46
C GLY A 138 -18.45 20.95 6.05
N VAL A 139 -18.04 19.94 5.28
CA VAL A 139 -16.68 19.77 4.75
C VAL A 139 -16.67 20.15 3.27
N THR A 140 -15.66 20.91 2.83
CA THR A 140 -15.46 21.18 1.41
C THR A 140 -14.75 20.01 0.74
N ILE A 141 -15.43 19.40 -0.23
CA ILE A 141 -14.86 18.42 -1.16
C ILE A 141 -14.38 19.18 -2.40
N TYR A 142 -13.22 18.79 -2.91
CA TYR A 142 -12.57 19.33 -4.10
C TYR A 142 -12.52 18.27 -5.21
N SER A 143 -12.73 18.68 -6.47
CA SER A 143 -12.59 17.87 -7.68
C SER A 143 -11.80 18.60 -8.77
N GLY A 144 -11.44 17.89 -9.85
CA GLY A 144 -10.81 18.52 -11.03
C GLY A 144 -9.28 18.69 -10.97
N PHE A 145 -8.60 18.05 -10.01
CA PHE A 145 -7.13 18.12 -9.87
C PHE A 145 -6.36 17.04 -10.67
N GLU A 146 -7.02 16.32 -11.59
CA GLU A 146 -6.42 15.30 -12.46
C GLU A 146 -6.18 15.86 -13.88
N ALA A 147 -5.04 15.51 -14.49
CA ALA A 147 -4.66 15.99 -15.82
C ALA A 147 -5.15 15.05 -16.94
N GLU A 148 -6.26 15.46 -17.59
CA GLU A 148 -6.85 15.01 -18.87
C GLU A 148 -7.21 13.52 -19.12
N GLU A 149 -8.30 13.37 -19.90
CA GLU A 149 -8.89 12.18 -20.56
C GLU A 149 -9.25 10.91 -19.77
N LYS A 150 -8.67 10.61 -18.60
CA LYS A 150 -9.22 9.54 -17.73
C LYS A 150 -10.26 10.13 -16.78
N LYS A 151 -11.37 9.40 -16.57
CA LYS A 151 -12.59 9.89 -15.91
C LYS A 151 -12.25 10.53 -14.55
N ARG A 152 -12.68 11.79 -14.36
CA ARG A 152 -12.49 12.62 -13.16
C ARG A 152 -13.18 12.03 -11.91
N THR A 153 -12.66 10.94 -11.36
CA THR A 153 -13.29 10.18 -10.26
C THR A 153 -12.68 10.49 -8.90
N SER A 154 -11.41 10.92 -8.85
CA SER A 154 -10.80 11.33 -7.59
C SER A 154 -11.45 12.61 -7.04
N ARG A 155 -11.62 12.62 -5.72
CA ARG A 155 -12.05 13.74 -4.89
C ARG A 155 -11.01 13.91 -3.78
N GLY A 156 -10.99 15.08 -3.15
CA GLY A 156 -10.14 15.36 -2.00
C GLY A 156 -10.86 16.24 -0.99
N ALA A 157 -10.52 16.15 0.30
CA ALA A 157 -11.01 17.09 1.32
C ALA A 157 -10.00 17.27 2.45
N PHE A 158 -9.93 18.50 2.96
CA PHE A 158 -9.28 18.81 4.24
C PHE A 158 -10.28 18.47 5.35
N LEU A 159 -10.14 17.29 5.97
CA LEU A 159 -11.11 16.77 6.95
C LEU A 159 -11.03 17.55 8.27
N ASP A 160 -9.81 17.77 8.75
CA ASP A 160 -9.47 18.67 9.86
C ASP A 160 -8.00 19.14 9.70
N GLY A 161 -7.50 19.97 10.63
CA GLY A 161 -6.15 20.54 10.59
C GLY A 161 -4.97 19.56 10.64
N SER A 162 -5.21 18.25 10.66
CA SER A 162 -4.20 17.18 10.63
C SER A 162 -4.52 16.03 9.67
N HIS A 163 -5.68 16.05 9.01
CA HIS A 163 -6.14 14.96 8.13
C HIS A 163 -6.58 15.47 6.76
N ILE A 164 -6.00 14.88 5.71
CA ILE A 164 -6.46 15.01 4.33
C ILE A 164 -7.03 13.67 3.89
N VAL A 165 -8.19 13.69 3.21
CA VAL A 165 -8.79 12.50 2.60
C VAL A 165 -8.80 12.62 1.08
N ILE A 166 -8.51 11.53 0.38
CA ILE A 166 -8.42 11.44 -1.08
C ILE A 166 -9.08 10.13 -1.53
N GLY A 167 -9.83 10.12 -2.63
CA GLY A 167 -10.39 8.89 -3.18
C GLY A 167 -11.66 9.10 -3.99
N SER A 168 -12.46 8.05 -4.11
CA SER A 168 -13.79 8.12 -4.72
C SER A 168 -14.74 9.06 -3.97
N GLU A 169 -15.79 9.53 -4.64
CA GLU A 169 -16.87 10.29 -4.01
C GLU A 169 -17.52 9.51 -2.85
N ALA A 170 -17.84 8.23 -3.08
CA ALA A 170 -18.43 7.35 -2.07
C ALA A 170 -17.49 7.16 -0.86
N GLY A 171 -16.20 6.95 -1.10
CA GLY A 171 -15.19 6.79 -0.04
C GLY A 171 -15.04 8.04 0.82
N ILE A 172 -14.92 9.23 0.20
CA ILE A 172 -14.78 10.49 0.94
C ILE A 172 -16.06 10.88 1.67
N LYS A 173 -17.24 10.81 1.02
CA LYS A 173 -18.52 11.11 1.68
C LYS A 173 -18.74 10.17 2.88
N GLY A 174 -18.41 8.88 2.73
CA GLY A 174 -18.42 7.91 3.83
C GLY A 174 -17.51 8.29 5.01
N ILE A 175 -16.25 8.68 4.75
CA ILE A 175 -15.33 9.11 5.83
C ILE A 175 -15.84 10.39 6.52
N ILE A 176 -16.34 11.36 5.75
CA ILE A 176 -16.95 12.58 6.30
C ILE A 176 -18.13 12.23 7.20
N ASP A 177 -18.98 11.28 6.79
CA ASP A 177 -20.16 10.87 7.58
C ASP A 177 -19.77 10.16 8.88
N VAL A 178 -18.71 9.34 8.88
CA VAL A 178 -18.17 8.74 10.12
C VAL A 178 -17.56 9.81 11.03
N HIS A 179 -16.77 10.74 10.47
CA HIS A 179 -16.16 11.85 11.22
C HIS A 179 -17.23 12.76 11.85
N GLN A 180 -18.29 13.07 11.11
CA GLN A 180 -19.45 13.85 11.57
C GLN A 180 -20.44 13.03 12.43
N LYS A 181 -20.12 11.78 12.78
CA LYS A 181 -20.95 10.84 13.58
C LYS A 181 -22.35 10.57 12.99
N LYS A 182 -22.48 10.71 11.67
CA LYS A 182 -23.69 10.42 10.87
C LYS A 182 -23.73 8.99 10.32
N ALA A 183 -22.58 8.32 10.24
CA ALA A 183 -22.45 6.93 9.83
C ALA A 183 -21.69 6.07 10.85
N GLU A 184 -21.89 4.74 10.79
CA GLU A 184 -21.11 3.80 11.59
C GLU A 184 -19.71 3.57 11.00
N SER A 185 -18.73 3.50 11.90
CA SER A 185 -17.33 3.17 11.62
C SER A 185 -17.11 1.68 11.33
N ILE A 186 -16.02 1.34 10.64
CA ILE A 186 -15.49 -0.02 10.43
C ILE A 186 -15.38 -0.84 11.73
N VAL A 187 -15.20 -0.21 12.90
CA VAL A 187 -15.18 -0.92 14.20
C VAL A 187 -16.55 -1.46 14.63
N LYS A 188 -17.61 -1.19 13.86
CA LYS A 188 -18.95 -1.80 13.97
C LYS A 188 -19.17 -2.94 12.97
N ASN A 189 -18.22 -3.18 12.07
CA ASN A 189 -18.19 -4.38 11.23
C ASN A 189 -17.60 -5.53 12.05
N VAL A 190 -18.41 -6.55 12.37
CA VAL A 190 -18.04 -7.65 13.27
C VAL A 190 -16.94 -8.52 12.66
N GLU A 191 -17.05 -8.84 11.38
CA GLU A 191 -16.07 -9.64 10.64
C GLU A 191 -14.72 -8.91 10.55
N MET A 192 -14.75 -7.66 10.08
CA MET A 192 -13.54 -6.84 9.96
C MET A 192 -12.90 -6.60 11.33
N SER A 193 -13.69 -6.42 12.39
CA SER A 193 -13.20 -6.31 13.77
C SER A 193 -12.59 -7.60 14.32
N ALA A 194 -13.00 -8.77 13.84
CA ALA A 194 -12.37 -10.05 14.20
C ALA A 194 -11.02 -10.22 13.49
N ILE A 195 -10.94 -9.87 12.20
CA ILE A 195 -9.70 -9.91 11.41
C ILE A 195 -8.68 -8.87 11.94
N LEU A 196 -9.12 -7.65 12.26
CA LEU A 196 -8.30 -6.57 12.84
C LEU A 196 -7.74 -6.88 14.24
N LYS A 197 -8.16 -7.98 14.89
CA LYS A 197 -7.54 -8.50 16.13
C LYS A 197 -6.42 -9.52 15.86
N LYS A 198 -6.33 -10.08 14.65
CA LYS A 198 -5.35 -11.10 14.26
C LYS A 198 -4.12 -10.52 13.54
N VAL A 199 -4.22 -9.30 12.99
CA VAL A 199 -3.10 -8.60 12.33
C VAL A 199 -2.13 -8.00 13.35
N ASP A 200 -0.83 -8.11 13.09
CA ASP A 200 0.19 -7.40 13.85
C ASP A 200 0.27 -5.93 13.42
N LYS A 201 -0.19 -5.04 14.30
CA LYS A 201 -0.23 -3.58 14.07
C LYS A 201 1.08 -2.88 14.47
N ALA A 202 2.09 -3.61 14.94
CA ALA A 202 3.39 -3.06 15.32
C ALA A 202 4.37 -2.92 14.13
N GLY A 203 3.98 -3.41 12.94
CA GLY A 203 4.73 -3.24 11.68
C GLY A 203 4.81 -1.78 11.20
N ILE A 204 5.73 -1.49 10.28
CA ILE A 204 5.76 -0.20 9.54
C ILE A 204 4.64 -0.11 8.51
N ALA A 205 4.18 -1.24 7.99
CA ALA A 205 2.99 -1.32 7.17
C ALA A 205 2.23 -2.59 7.52
N TRP A 206 0.90 -2.55 7.52
CA TRP A 206 0.08 -3.74 7.75
C TRP A 206 -1.27 -3.59 7.05
N GLY A 207 -1.95 -4.72 6.82
CA GLY A 207 -3.24 -4.73 6.18
C GLY A 207 -4.11 -5.91 6.61
N ALA A 208 -5.41 -5.75 6.44
CA ALA A 208 -6.43 -6.70 6.85
C ALA A 208 -7.59 -6.63 5.85
N PHE A 209 -7.98 -7.78 5.29
CA PHE A 209 -8.89 -7.87 4.15
C PHE A 209 -9.89 -9.02 4.36
N VAL A 210 -11.17 -8.75 4.15
CA VAL A 210 -12.18 -9.76 3.83
C VAL A 210 -12.00 -10.16 2.38
N ILE A 211 -12.08 -11.46 2.10
CA ILE A 211 -12.00 -12.04 0.76
C ILE A 211 -13.40 -12.56 0.41
N PRO A 212 -14.13 -11.91 -0.51
CA PRO A 212 -15.45 -12.37 -0.93
C PRO A 212 -15.37 -13.79 -1.50
N PRO A 213 -16.23 -14.75 -1.08
CA PRO A 213 -16.19 -16.13 -1.58
C PRO A 213 -16.25 -16.24 -3.10
N ASP A 214 -17.00 -15.35 -3.75
CA ASP A 214 -17.14 -15.34 -5.21
C ASP A 214 -15.87 -14.90 -5.94
N LEU A 215 -14.96 -14.16 -5.29
CA LEU A 215 -13.64 -13.86 -5.83
C LEU A 215 -12.78 -15.13 -5.90
N ILE A 216 -12.83 -15.97 -4.86
CA ILE A 216 -12.14 -17.27 -4.83
C ILE A 216 -12.75 -18.22 -5.86
N LYS A 217 -14.09 -18.35 -5.92
CA LYS A 217 -14.77 -19.20 -6.93
C LYS A 217 -14.36 -18.84 -8.35
N LYS A 218 -14.46 -17.55 -8.72
CA LYS A 218 -14.07 -17.05 -10.05
C LYS A 218 -12.58 -17.29 -10.34
N GLY A 219 -11.73 -17.18 -9.32
CA GLY A 219 -10.32 -17.57 -9.39
C GLY A 219 -10.14 -19.06 -9.73
N ILE A 220 -10.86 -19.95 -9.05
CA ILE A 220 -10.81 -21.40 -9.27
C ILE A 220 -11.35 -21.77 -10.66
N GLU A 221 -12.44 -21.16 -11.10
CA GLU A 221 -13.01 -21.33 -12.45
C GLU A 221 -12.01 -20.93 -13.55
N THR A 222 -11.26 -19.85 -13.32
CA THR A 222 -10.22 -19.37 -14.26
C THR A 222 -8.95 -20.22 -14.18
N SER A 223 -8.64 -20.78 -13.01
CA SER A 223 -7.39 -21.48 -12.73
C SER A 223 -7.60 -22.55 -11.64
N PRO A 224 -7.84 -23.82 -12.02
CA PRO A 224 -8.18 -24.89 -11.07
C PRO A 224 -7.15 -25.14 -9.96
N GLN A 225 -5.88 -24.78 -10.20
CA GLN A 225 -4.81 -24.81 -9.18
C GLN A 225 -5.07 -23.90 -7.98
N LEU A 226 -5.91 -22.87 -8.12
CA LEU A 226 -6.34 -22.00 -7.02
C LEU A 226 -7.36 -22.68 -6.09
N LYS A 227 -7.81 -23.91 -6.37
CA LYS A 227 -8.70 -24.66 -5.46
C LYS A 227 -8.11 -24.84 -4.05
N VAL A 228 -6.78 -24.78 -3.92
CA VAL A 228 -6.13 -24.79 -2.61
C VAL A 228 -6.45 -23.58 -1.72
N LEU A 229 -7.01 -22.50 -2.27
CA LEU A 229 -7.53 -21.34 -1.54
C LEU A 229 -9.01 -21.50 -1.11
N GLU A 230 -9.65 -22.64 -1.41
CA GLU A 230 -11.03 -22.93 -1.00
C GLU A 230 -11.17 -22.89 0.52
N GLY A 231 -12.12 -22.08 1.01
CA GLY A 231 -12.34 -21.84 2.44
C GLY A 231 -11.60 -20.62 3.02
N VAL A 232 -10.65 -20.01 2.31
CA VAL A 232 -10.04 -18.74 2.74
C VAL A 232 -11.08 -17.61 2.65
N THR A 233 -11.38 -16.97 3.78
CA THR A 233 -12.36 -15.87 3.88
C THR A 233 -11.72 -14.52 4.18
N ALA A 234 -10.46 -14.50 4.63
CA ALA A 234 -9.76 -13.25 4.93
C ALA A 234 -8.24 -13.41 4.83
N MET A 235 -7.56 -12.27 4.77
CA MET A 235 -6.10 -12.18 4.80
C MET A 235 -5.65 -11.05 5.71
N THR A 236 -4.59 -11.28 6.47
CA THR A 236 -3.82 -10.22 7.15
C THR A 236 -2.38 -10.22 6.66
N MET A 237 -1.78 -9.05 6.57
CA MET A 237 -0.36 -8.87 6.28
C MET A 237 0.24 -7.87 7.25
N ALA A 238 1.47 -8.09 7.67
CA ALA A 238 2.28 -7.14 8.43
C ALA A 238 3.70 -7.15 7.87
N PHE A 239 4.28 -5.97 7.73
CA PHE A 239 5.63 -5.74 7.25
C PHE A 239 6.34 -4.87 8.27
N ASP A 240 7.57 -5.22 8.58
CA ASP A 240 8.41 -4.45 9.49
C ASP A 240 9.87 -4.55 9.05
N TYR A 241 10.67 -3.62 9.54
CA TYR A 241 12.11 -3.74 9.50
C TYR A 241 12.69 -3.19 10.78
N LYS A 242 13.43 -4.05 11.47
CA LYS A 242 14.08 -3.78 12.76
C LYS A 242 15.44 -4.47 12.74
N LEU A 243 16.45 -3.82 13.33
CA LEU A 243 17.80 -4.40 13.50
C LEU A 243 18.38 -4.99 12.19
N ALA A 244 18.38 -4.18 11.13
CA ALA A 244 18.87 -4.56 9.79
C ALA A 244 18.22 -5.84 9.20
N THR A 245 16.99 -6.16 9.61
CA THR A 245 16.22 -7.33 9.15
C THR A 245 14.85 -6.89 8.68
N PHE A 246 14.51 -7.18 7.43
CA PHE A 246 13.15 -7.07 6.89
C PHE A 246 12.33 -8.28 7.30
N THR A 247 11.10 -8.05 7.73
CA THR A 247 10.16 -9.13 8.07
C THR A 247 8.81 -8.90 7.38
N ALA A 248 8.23 -9.99 6.88
CA ALA A 248 6.83 -10.04 6.46
C ALA A 248 6.11 -11.17 7.19
N ASP A 249 4.85 -10.96 7.55
CA ASP A 249 3.95 -11.96 8.12
C ASP A 249 2.63 -11.86 7.36
N ILE A 250 2.33 -12.86 6.53
CA ILE A 250 1.10 -12.95 5.74
C ILE A 250 0.32 -14.16 6.25
N ARG A 251 -0.94 -13.95 6.62
CA ARG A 251 -1.84 -15.02 7.09
C ARG A 251 -3.11 -15.00 6.27
N THR A 252 -3.43 -16.14 5.68
CA THR A 252 -4.80 -16.45 5.27
C THR A 252 -5.59 -16.91 6.49
N LEU A 253 -6.88 -16.64 6.50
CA LEU A 253 -7.80 -16.96 7.59
C LEU A 253 -9.04 -17.67 7.03
N GLY A 254 -9.61 -18.57 7.84
CA GLY A 254 -10.76 -19.38 7.47
C GLY A 254 -10.38 -20.83 7.23
N GLY A 255 -11.21 -21.54 6.46
CA GLY A 255 -11.05 -22.95 6.14
C GLY A 255 -11.12 -23.88 7.36
N THR A 256 -10.97 -25.17 7.09
CA THR A 256 -10.73 -26.21 8.09
C THR A 256 -9.23 -26.40 8.31
N LYS A 257 -8.85 -27.06 9.41
CA LYS A 257 -7.48 -27.50 9.67
C LYS A 257 -6.87 -28.28 8.48
N GLU A 258 -7.68 -29.09 7.80
CA GLU A 258 -7.25 -29.86 6.63
C GLU A 258 -7.00 -28.96 5.41
N GLN A 259 -7.91 -28.04 5.11
CA GLN A 259 -7.73 -27.06 4.03
C GLN A 259 -6.47 -26.20 4.26
N ASN A 260 -6.28 -25.74 5.49
CA ASN A 260 -5.09 -24.96 5.89
C ASN A 260 -3.80 -25.79 5.76
N ALA A 261 -3.80 -27.06 6.22
CA ALA A 261 -2.67 -27.97 6.03
C ALA A 261 -2.35 -28.22 4.54
N ASN A 262 -3.37 -28.43 3.70
CA ASN A 262 -3.22 -28.60 2.26
C ASN A 262 -2.64 -27.34 1.58
N LEU A 263 -3.07 -26.15 2.00
CA LEU A 263 -2.50 -24.87 1.54
C LEU A 263 -1.04 -24.70 1.96
N ALA A 264 -0.70 -25.01 3.21
CA ALA A 264 0.69 -25.00 3.65
C ALA A 264 1.54 -26.03 2.90
N SER A 265 1.02 -27.22 2.60
CA SER A 265 1.71 -28.24 1.79
C SER A 265 1.95 -27.77 0.36
N ALA A 266 0.95 -27.18 -0.31
CA ALA A 266 1.12 -26.65 -1.66
C ALA A 266 2.15 -25.50 -1.72
N LEU A 267 2.10 -24.57 -0.75
CA LEU A 267 3.08 -23.49 -0.63
C LEU A 267 4.50 -24.01 -0.37
N ASN A 268 4.64 -25.07 0.46
CA ASN A 268 5.93 -25.74 0.64
C ASN A 268 6.41 -26.47 -0.64
N GLY A 269 5.48 -27.00 -1.44
CA GLY A 269 5.77 -27.52 -2.78
C GLY A 269 6.36 -26.43 -3.70
N PHE A 270 5.75 -25.24 -3.75
CA PHE A 270 6.29 -24.09 -4.48
C PHE A 270 7.66 -23.63 -3.92
N LYS A 271 7.84 -23.61 -2.59
CA LYS A 271 9.14 -23.34 -1.96
C LYS A 271 10.21 -24.35 -2.40
N ALA A 272 9.88 -25.64 -2.45
CA ALA A 272 10.80 -26.69 -2.89
C ALA A 272 11.17 -26.57 -4.37
N LEU A 273 10.21 -26.26 -5.25
CA LEU A 273 10.47 -25.96 -6.66
C LEU A 273 11.38 -24.72 -6.82
N GLY A 274 11.14 -23.67 -6.04
CA GLY A 274 12.04 -22.51 -5.97
C GLY A 274 13.45 -22.89 -5.52
N GLY A 275 13.58 -23.88 -4.63
CA GLY A 275 14.87 -24.41 -4.18
C GLY A 275 15.72 -25.02 -5.30
N MET A 276 15.09 -25.51 -6.38
CA MET A 276 15.83 -25.96 -7.57
C MET A 276 16.47 -24.78 -8.33
N MET A 277 15.81 -23.62 -8.34
CA MET A 277 16.35 -22.39 -8.94
C MET A 277 17.48 -21.76 -8.11
N ALA A 278 17.53 -22.03 -6.80
CA ALA A 278 18.59 -21.53 -5.93
C ALA A 278 20.00 -22.02 -6.32
N ALA A 279 20.10 -23.14 -7.03
CA ALA A 279 21.37 -23.64 -7.58
C ALA A 279 21.92 -22.77 -8.73
N GLN A 280 21.06 -22.00 -9.42
CA GLN A 280 21.44 -21.04 -10.45
C GLN A 280 21.51 -19.61 -9.91
N GLU A 281 20.70 -19.29 -8.90
CA GLU A 281 20.57 -17.95 -8.31
C GLU A 281 20.65 -18.02 -6.77
N PRO A 282 21.84 -17.88 -6.16
CA PRO A 282 22.01 -18.02 -4.72
C PRO A 282 21.13 -17.06 -3.90
N ALA A 283 20.82 -15.87 -4.41
CA ALA A 283 19.93 -14.91 -3.76
C ALA A 283 18.48 -15.44 -3.62
N VAL A 284 18.03 -16.33 -4.51
CA VAL A 284 16.74 -17.03 -4.36
C VAL A 284 16.81 -18.06 -3.22
N GLY A 285 17.94 -18.75 -3.07
CA GLY A 285 18.18 -19.65 -1.94
C GLY A 285 18.12 -18.93 -0.60
N ASP A 286 18.81 -17.81 -0.46
CA ASP A 286 18.80 -16.97 0.74
C ASP A 286 17.37 -16.54 1.13
N VAL A 287 16.53 -16.17 0.14
CA VAL A 287 15.11 -15.81 0.37
C VAL A 287 14.27 -16.99 0.84
N LEU A 288 14.43 -18.15 0.20
CA LEU A 288 13.65 -19.35 0.55
C LEU A 288 14.06 -19.90 1.93
N ASN A 289 15.32 -19.73 2.33
CA ASN A 289 15.79 -20.03 3.67
C ASN A 289 15.14 -19.13 4.73
N GLY A 290 14.94 -17.85 4.42
CA GLY A 290 14.22 -16.89 5.26
C GLY A 290 12.69 -17.07 5.30
N LEU A 291 12.12 -17.95 4.46
CA LEU A 291 10.66 -18.18 4.36
C LEU A 291 10.22 -19.40 5.19
N GLU A 292 9.43 -19.15 6.23
CA GLU A 292 8.72 -20.15 7.03
C GLU A 292 7.25 -20.24 6.58
N ILE A 293 6.73 -21.47 6.43
CA ILE A 293 5.32 -21.71 6.05
C ILE A 293 4.71 -22.65 7.10
N THR A 294 3.67 -22.18 7.79
CA THR A 294 2.97 -22.90 8.86
C THR A 294 1.46 -22.87 8.67
N SER A 295 0.74 -23.81 9.27
CA SER A 295 -0.73 -23.82 9.32
C SER A 295 -1.23 -24.08 10.74
N GLY A 296 -2.43 -23.61 11.01
CA GLY A 296 -3.16 -23.82 12.26
C GLY A 296 -4.60 -24.28 12.00
N PRO A 297 -5.46 -24.26 13.03
CA PRO A 297 -6.86 -24.68 12.89
C PRO A 297 -7.66 -23.85 11.88
N ASP A 298 -7.41 -22.54 11.83
CA ASP A 298 -8.18 -21.52 11.10
C ASP A 298 -7.31 -20.54 10.30
N PHE A 299 -6.05 -20.91 10.02
CA PHE A 299 -5.10 -20.08 9.27
C PHE A 299 -4.01 -20.88 8.55
N THR A 300 -3.46 -20.28 7.49
CA THR A 300 -2.13 -20.61 6.95
C THR A 300 -1.27 -19.35 6.89
N ARG A 301 -0.05 -19.42 7.44
CA ARG A 301 0.88 -18.31 7.66
C ARG A 301 2.16 -18.52 6.85
N LEU A 302 2.54 -17.48 6.12
CA LEU A 302 3.85 -17.30 5.51
C LEU A 302 4.58 -16.24 6.33
N HIS A 303 5.72 -16.58 6.91
CA HIS A 303 6.59 -15.62 7.58
C HIS A 303 7.92 -15.54 6.84
N LEU A 304 8.34 -14.35 6.47
CA LEU A 304 9.59 -14.09 5.77
C LEU A 304 10.47 -13.23 6.68
N SER A 305 11.75 -13.60 6.81
CA SER A 305 12.77 -12.83 7.52
C SER A 305 14.05 -12.77 6.69
N LEU A 306 14.44 -11.57 6.25
CA LEU A 306 15.60 -11.32 5.39
C LEU A 306 16.55 -10.33 6.04
N SER A 307 17.84 -10.66 6.12
CA SER A 307 18.86 -9.70 6.54
C SER A 307 19.09 -8.63 5.46
N GLN A 308 19.65 -7.49 5.86
CA GLN A 308 20.03 -6.43 4.93
C GLN A 308 20.98 -6.92 3.83
N GLU A 309 21.87 -7.87 4.13
CA GLU A 309 22.77 -8.48 3.13
C GLU A 309 21.98 -9.19 2.02
N VAL A 310 20.94 -9.95 2.38
CA VAL A 310 20.07 -10.63 1.40
C VAL A 310 19.27 -9.61 0.60
N MET A 311 18.75 -8.56 1.25
CA MET A 311 18.09 -7.44 0.57
C MET A 311 19.01 -6.72 -0.43
N ASP A 312 20.28 -6.51 -0.09
CA ASP A 312 21.29 -5.90 -0.97
C ASP A 312 21.64 -6.81 -2.15
N LYS A 313 21.73 -8.14 -1.95
CA LYS A 313 21.90 -9.12 -3.04
C LYS A 313 20.72 -9.06 -4.02
N LEU A 314 19.49 -9.04 -3.50
CA LEU A 314 18.27 -8.94 -4.31
C LEU A 314 18.21 -7.62 -5.09
N GLY A 315 18.58 -6.50 -4.46
CA GLY A 315 18.65 -5.19 -5.12
C GLY A 315 19.63 -5.18 -6.29
N LYS A 316 20.84 -5.73 -6.10
CA LYS A 316 21.84 -5.88 -7.17
C LYS A 316 21.35 -6.81 -8.29
N LEU A 317 20.67 -7.89 -7.95
CA LEU A 317 20.11 -8.83 -8.91
C LEU A 317 18.97 -8.21 -9.75
N ALA A 318 18.10 -7.43 -9.11
CA ALA A 318 17.06 -6.69 -9.81
C ALA A 318 17.67 -5.65 -10.76
N GLN A 319 18.72 -4.94 -10.34
CA GLN A 319 19.44 -3.98 -11.18
C GLN A 319 20.12 -4.64 -12.39
N SER A 320 20.80 -5.77 -12.21
CA SER A 320 21.46 -6.47 -13.32
C SER A 320 20.45 -6.95 -14.36
N LYS A 321 19.38 -7.62 -13.91
CA LYS A 321 18.31 -8.12 -14.80
C LYS A 321 17.51 -6.99 -15.45
N ALA A 322 17.25 -5.87 -14.76
CA ALA A 322 16.63 -4.69 -15.36
C ALA A 322 17.49 -4.07 -16.47
N GLY A 323 18.82 -4.10 -16.33
CA GLY A 323 19.77 -3.68 -17.35
C GLY A 323 19.68 -4.50 -18.64
N ASP A 324 19.35 -5.79 -18.55
CA ASP A 324 19.18 -6.66 -19.72
C ASP A 324 17.81 -6.48 -20.39
N PHE A 325 16.72 -6.30 -19.63
CA PHE A 325 15.41 -5.92 -20.19
C PHE A 325 15.45 -4.58 -20.96
N MET A 326 16.32 -3.66 -20.57
CA MET A 326 16.52 -2.37 -21.25
C MET A 326 17.35 -2.48 -22.55
N LYS A 327 18.16 -3.53 -22.73
CA LYS A 327 18.95 -3.75 -23.97
C LYS A 327 18.10 -4.33 -25.11
N ILE A 328 17.10 -5.15 -24.80
CA ILE A 328 16.28 -5.90 -25.77
C ILE A 328 15.50 -4.99 -26.74
N LYS A 329 15.39 -3.68 -26.49
CA LYS A 329 14.72 -2.70 -27.35
C LYS A 329 15.60 -1.94 -28.36
N LYS A 330 16.88 -2.30 -28.53
CA LYS A 330 17.78 -1.56 -29.45
C LYS A 330 17.99 -2.18 -30.84
N ASP A 331 17.65 -3.45 -31.03
CA ASP A 331 18.02 -4.21 -32.24
C ASP A 331 16.80 -4.65 -33.08
N GLU A 332 15.83 -3.75 -33.30
CA GLU A 332 14.93 -3.84 -34.46
C GLU A 332 15.47 -2.93 -35.58
N PRO A 333 15.86 -3.48 -36.75
CA PRO A 333 16.26 -2.67 -37.90
C PRO A 333 15.10 -1.80 -38.37
N GLN A 334 15.36 -0.50 -38.59
CA GLN A 334 14.42 0.34 -39.32
C GLN A 334 14.33 -0.15 -40.76
N GLU A 335 13.17 -0.70 -41.16
CA GLU A 335 12.88 -0.91 -42.58
C GLU A 335 12.84 0.44 -43.31
N GLU A 336 13.85 0.69 -44.15
CA GLU A 336 13.83 1.80 -45.10
C GLU A 336 12.66 1.62 -46.08
N LYS A 337 11.57 2.36 -45.88
CA LYS A 337 10.55 2.53 -46.92
C LYS A 337 11.07 3.49 -47.99
N LYS A 338 11.38 2.91 -49.16
CA LYS A 338 11.43 3.63 -50.44
C LYS A 338 10.05 3.64 -51.09
#